data_AF-A0A7S3TUL4-F1
#
_entry.id   AF-A0A7S3TUL4-F1
#
_cell.length_a   1.000
_cell.length_b   1.000
_cell.length_c   1.000
_cell.angle_alpha   90.00
_cell.angle_beta   90.00
_cell.angle_gamma   90.00
#
_symmetry.space_group_name_H-M   'P 1'
#
loop_
_entity.id
_entity.type
_entity.pdbx_description
1 polymer ?
#
loop_
_entity_poly.entity_id
_entity_poly.type
_entity_poly.pdbx_seq_one_letter_code
_entity_poly.pdbx_strand_id
1 'polypeptide(L)'
;SSLLAHTLIAGDALFVAHRQSLAGDAADGPPGFFGAAVGGLGISISRSFYGLFWSERLGWAYNLALYSFSMTFERAALCLNDKVVAIIGRNAFFPRKPQSFHDTCTAFARVNAATHMALLALAGPKAILWLFLAEVGWQLPIHPACAMFVSNHPSLDSPEGGCQPTASIYVSDWYDWLTAFSNFHTEHHDFPDVPMWNLRELRDEAAPFYADETIAGAREGILPTLRRCFSGRQFYACSITAVDDNTGP
;
A
#
# COMPACT_ATOMS: atom_id res chain seq x y z
N SER A 1 14.63 17.08 -8.40
CA SER A 1 14.30 15.80 -9.06
C SER A 1 14.50 14.58 -8.15
N SER A 2 15.52 14.51 -7.27
CA SER A 2 15.71 13.35 -6.37
C SER A 2 14.76 13.28 -5.15
N LEU A 3 14.27 14.43 -4.65
CA LEU A 3 13.37 14.43 -3.48
C LEU A 3 11.98 13.84 -3.80
N LEU A 4 11.48 14.08 -5.02
CA LEU A 4 10.15 13.61 -5.45
C LEU A 4 10.14 12.07 -5.62
N ALA A 5 11.21 11.51 -6.18
CA ALA A 5 11.40 10.07 -6.34
C ALA A 5 11.50 9.32 -5.00
N HIS A 6 12.13 9.92 -3.99
CA HIS A 6 12.17 9.34 -2.64
C HIS A 6 10.80 9.38 -1.93
N THR A 7 9.96 10.38 -2.19
CA THR A 7 8.58 10.41 -1.66
C THR A 7 7.62 9.48 -2.39
N LEU A 8 7.79 9.25 -3.69
CA LEU A 8 6.94 8.31 -4.46
C LEU A 8 7.27 6.86 -4.08
N ILE A 9 8.55 6.48 -4.00
CA ILE A 9 8.97 5.17 -3.48
C ILE A 9 8.53 4.98 -2.02
N ALA A 10 8.50 6.05 -1.22
CA ALA A 10 7.97 6.00 0.14
C ALA A 10 6.43 5.90 0.20
N GLY A 11 5.72 6.49 -0.77
CA GLY A 11 4.28 6.42 -0.92
C GLY A 11 3.81 5.03 -1.33
N ASP A 12 4.45 4.42 -2.33
CA ASP A 12 4.18 3.04 -2.73
C ASP A 12 4.54 2.07 -1.61
N ALA A 13 5.69 2.24 -0.94
CA ALA A 13 6.01 1.46 0.25
C ALA A 13 4.98 1.61 1.40
N LEU A 14 4.26 2.75 1.49
CA LEU A 14 3.24 3.01 2.52
C LEU A 14 1.89 2.31 2.28
N PHE A 15 1.59 1.88 1.06
CA PHE A 15 0.41 1.08 0.74
C PHE A 15 0.76 -0.39 0.48
N VAL A 16 1.95 -0.63 -0.04
CA VAL A 16 2.34 -1.90 -0.60
C VAL A 16 3.12 -2.77 0.39
N ALA A 17 3.90 -2.17 1.31
CA ALA A 17 4.62 -2.91 2.35
C ALA A 17 3.69 -3.50 3.43
N HIS A 18 2.38 -3.22 3.39
CA HIS A 18 1.42 -3.69 4.40
C HIS A 18 0.87 -5.08 4.08
N ARG A 19 0.92 -5.52 2.81
CA ARG A 19 0.52 -6.89 2.41
C ARG A 19 1.63 -7.70 1.73
N GLN A 20 2.62 -7.05 1.13
CA GLN A 20 3.59 -7.75 0.29
C GLN A 20 4.90 -7.98 1.00
N SER A 21 5.52 -9.12 0.69
CA SER A 21 6.88 -9.38 1.14
C SER A 21 7.87 -8.50 0.37
N LEU A 22 8.87 -7.99 1.07
CA LEU A 22 9.97 -7.20 0.52
C LEU A 22 11.24 -8.07 0.50
N ALA A 23 12.20 -7.71 -0.36
CA ALA A 23 13.50 -8.36 -0.39
C ALA A 23 14.17 -8.31 1.01
N GLY A 24 14.62 -9.47 1.51
CA GLY A 24 15.22 -9.61 2.83
C GLY A 24 14.23 -9.85 3.97
N ASP A 25 12.94 -10.04 3.67
CA ASP A 25 11.99 -10.56 4.65
C ASP A 25 12.32 -12.00 5.05
N ALA A 26 12.43 -12.22 6.35
CA ALA A 26 12.47 -13.54 6.94
C ALA A 26 11.09 -13.88 7.49
N ALA A 27 10.56 -15.06 7.15
CA ALA A 27 9.24 -15.52 7.62
C ALA A 27 9.18 -15.67 9.15
N ASP A 28 10.33 -15.89 9.79
CA ASP A 28 10.57 -15.98 11.23
C ASP A 28 11.13 -14.67 11.84
N GLY A 29 11.18 -13.59 11.06
CA GLY A 29 11.68 -12.29 11.51
C GLY A 29 10.87 -11.75 12.69
N PRO A 30 11.52 -11.18 13.74
CA PRO A 30 10.80 -10.68 14.90
C PRO A 30 9.90 -9.48 14.56
N PRO A 31 8.74 -9.31 15.23
CA PRO A 31 7.93 -8.10 15.11
C PRO A 31 8.70 -6.89 15.66
N GLY A 32 9.12 -5.99 14.77
CA GLY A 32 10.02 -4.88 15.08
C GLY A 32 9.35 -3.60 15.61
N PHE A 33 8.40 -3.70 16.54
CA PHE A 33 7.82 -2.50 17.19
C PHE A 33 8.74 -1.89 18.25
N PHE A 34 9.65 -2.69 18.81
CA PHE A 34 10.52 -2.27 19.91
C PHE A 34 11.94 -2.78 19.67
N GLY A 35 12.76 -2.05 18.90
CA GLY A 35 14.11 -2.54 18.60
C GLY A 35 14.99 -1.69 17.69
N ALA A 36 16.21 -2.18 17.50
CA ALA A 36 17.26 -1.61 16.68
C ALA A 36 17.09 -1.83 15.16
N ALA A 37 16.34 -2.87 14.80
CA ALA A 37 16.20 -3.33 13.43
C ALA A 37 14.89 -2.78 12.86
N VAL A 38 15.00 -1.84 11.93
CA VAL A 38 13.88 -1.41 11.09
C VAL A 38 13.99 -2.25 9.82
N GLY A 39 13.23 -3.34 9.74
CA GLY A 39 13.24 -4.32 8.65
C GLY A 39 12.38 -5.53 8.98
N GLY A 40 11.97 -6.31 7.96
CA GLY A 40 11.14 -7.51 8.15
C GLY A 40 9.70 -7.22 8.59
N LEU A 41 9.14 -8.08 9.45
CA LEU A 41 7.76 -7.94 9.98
C LEU A 41 7.55 -6.65 10.80
N GLY A 42 8.62 -6.00 11.23
CA GLY A 42 8.60 -4.78 12.05
C GLY A 42 8.41 -3.45 11.34
N ILE A 43 8.30 -3.44 10.01
CA ILE A 43 8.18 -2.18 9.24
C ILE A 43 6.86 -1.47 9.55
N SER A 44 5.77 -2.22 9.80
CA SER A 44 4.47 -1.66 10.15
C SER A 44 3.65 -2.62 11.03
N ILE A 45 2.64 -2.08 11.72
CA ILE A 45 1.71 -2.84 12.58
C ILE A 45 0.97 -3.87 11.75
N SER A 46 0.40 -3.46 10.62
CA SER A 46 -0.34 -4.32 9.74
C SER A 46 0.50 -5.46 9.18
N ARG A 47 1.75 -5.18 8.81
CA ARG A 47 2.69 -6.18 8.28
C ARG A 47 3.00 -7.26 9.29
N SER A 48 3.14 -6.93 10.58
CA SER A 48 3.30 -7.93 11.64
C SER A 48 2.06 -8.82 11.77
N PHE A 49 0.86 -8.24 11.77
CA PHE A 49 -0.38 -9.04 11.81
C PHE A 49 -0.49 -9.96 10.59
N TYR A 50 -0.20 -9.42 9.41
CA TYR A 50 -0.21 -10.19 8.16
C TYR A 50 0.85 -11.30 8.18
N GLY A 51 2.07 -10.99 8.63
CA GLY A 51 3.17 -11.93 8.79
C GLY A 51 2.87 -13.09 9.75
N LEU A 52 2.16 -12.82 10.85
CA LEU A 52 1.86 -13.82 11.88
C LEU A 52 0.60 -14.63 11.62
N PHE A 53 -0.41 -14.02 10.99
CA PHE A 53 -1.76 -14.61 10.94
C PHE A 53 -2.25 -14.94 9.54
N TRP A 54 -1.52 -14.61 8.47
CA TRP A 54 -1.90 -15.02 7.11
C TRP A 54 -2.10 -16.53 7.01
N SER A 55 -3.16 -16.95 6.30
CA SER A 55 -3.44 -18.37 6.11
C SER A 55 -3.98 -18.66 4.72
N GLU A 56 -3.26 -19.49 3.96
CA GLU A 56 -3.74 -20.02 2.68
C GLU A 56 -4.87 -21.04 2.90
N ARG A 57 -4.89 -21.71 4.05
CA ARG A 57 -5.92 -22.71 4.41
C ARG A 57 -7.30 -22.08 4.67
N LEU A 58 -7.34 -20.89 5.27
CA LEU A 58 -8.59 -20.22 5.63
C LEU A 58 -9.18 -19.40 4.46
N GLY A 59 -8.43 -19.26 3.36
CA GLY A 59 -8.89 -18.64 2.12
C GLY A 59 -8.88 -17.11 2.12
N TRP A 60 -9.15 -16.54 0.95
CA TRP A 60 -8.99 -15.11 0.68
C TRP A 60 -9.86 -14.19 1.54
N ALA A 61 -11.07 -14.62 1.91
CA ALA A 61 -11.98 -13.79 2.72
C ALA A 61 -11.42 -13.58 4.14
N TYR A 62 -10.81 -14.60 4.73
CA TYR A 62 -10.13 -14.50 6.02
C TYR A 62 -8.96 -13.52 5.94
N ASN A 63 -8.13 -13.67 4.91
CA ASN A 63 -6.96 -12.82 4.68
C ASN A 63 -7.33 -11.36 4.41
N LEU A 64 -8.42 -11.11 3.68
CA LEU A 64 -8.98 -9.78 3.48
C LEU A 64 -9.49 -9.17 4.80
N ALA A 65 -10.15 -9.96 5.65
CA ALA A 65 -10.59 -9.52 6.96
C ALA A 65 -9.39 -9.20 7.88
N LEU A 66 -8.37 -10.05 7.88
CA LEU A 66 -7.12 -9.83 8.61
C LEU A 66 -6.43 -8.54 8.16
N TYR A 67 -6.27 -8.35 6.85
CA TYR A 67 -5.72 -7.11 6.28
C TYR A 67 -6.54 -5.90 6.76
N SER A 68 -7.86 -5.96 6.62
CA SER A 68 -8.74 -4.84 6.95
C SER A 68 -8.68 -4.47 8.44
N PHE A 69 -8.68 -5.47 9.32
CA PHE A 69 -8.50 -5.26 10.75
C PHE A 69 -7.14 -4.64 11.05
N SER A 70 -6.08 -5.21 10.49
CA SER A 70 -4.70 -4.79 10.77
C SER A 70 -4.39 -3.37 10.31
N MET A 71 -4.91 -2.97 9.13
CA MET A 71 -4.80 -1.60 8.61
C MET A 71 -5.59 -0.61 9.45
N THR A 72 -6.82 -0.96 9.82
CA THR A 72 -7.66 -0.11 10.68
C THR A 72 -6.98 0.12 12.04
N PHE A 73 -6.43 -0.94 12.62
CA PHE A 73 -5.71 -0.87 13.90
C PHE A 73 -4.43 -0.03 13.78
N GLU A 74 -3.63 -0.21 12.72
CA GLU A 74 -2.45 0.62 12.46
C GLU A 74 -2.80 2.11 12.37
N ARG A 75 -3.86 2.47 11.64
CA ARG A 75 -4.28 3.88 11.52
C ARG A 75 -4.75 4.47 12.84
N ALA A 76 -5.50 3.70 13.63
CA ALA A 76 -5.88 4.14 14.98
C ALA A 76 -4.64 4.38 15.85
N ALA A 77 -3.64 3.48 15.80
CA ALA A 77 -2.41 3.60 16.55
C ALA A 77 -1.57 4.82 16.11
N LEU A 78 -1.47 5.10 14.81
CA LEU A 78 -0.78 6.27 14.27
C LEU A 78 -1.47 7.59 14.67
N CYS A 79 -2.81 7.65 14.56
CA CYS A 79 -3.58 8.81 15.00
C CYS A 79 -3.37 9.11 16.50
N LEU A 80 -3.26 8.07 17.33
CA LEU A 80 -2.94 8.22 18.75
C LEU A 80 -1.49 8.65 18.97
N ASN A 81 -0.54 8.01 18.27
CA ASN A 81 0.88 8.32 18.40
C ASN A 81 1.18 9.78 18.07
N ASP A 82 0.54 10.37 17.07
CA ASP A 82 0.66 11.80 16.79
C ASP A 82 0.37 12.67 18.02
N LYS A 83 -0.64 12.30 18.83
CA LYS A 83 -0.98 13.07 20.02
C LYS A 83 0.05 12.86 21.14
N VAL A 84 0.57 11.64 21.26
CA VAL A 84 1.70 11.34 22.15
C VAL A 84 2.93 12.16 21.76
N VAL A 85 3.28 12.22 20.47
CA VAL A 85 4.42 13.00 19.95
C VAL A 85 4.22 14.50 20.15
N ALA A 86 3.00 15.01 19.98
CA ALA A 86 2.68 16.42 20.21
C ALA A 86 2.94 16.86 21.66
N ILE A 87 2.64 15.97 22.63
CA ILE A 87 2.80 16.20 24.07
C ILE A 87 4.27 16.00 24.49
N ILE A 88 4.84 14.83 24.18
CA ILE A 88 6.15 14.40 24.70
C ILE A 88 7.30 15.07 23.95
N GLY A 89 7.10 15.48 22.70
CA GLY A 89 8.16 16.07 21.88
C GLY A 89 9.12 15.05 21.28
N ARG A 90 8.76 13.76 21.25
CA ARG A 90 9.62 12.69 20.73
C ARG A 90 8.79 11.56 20.11
N ASN A 91 9.27 11.01 19.00
CA ASN A 91 8.67 9.86 18.33
C ASN A 91 9.23 8.56 18.91
N ALA A 92 8.38 7.77 19.58
CA ALA A 92 8.76 6.53 20.25
C ALA A 92 9.01 5.36 19.29
N PHE A 93 8.43 5.38 18.08
CA PHE A 93 8.70 4.35 17.06
C PHE A 93 10.09 4.47 16.46
N PHE A 94 10.66 5.69 16.45
CA PHE A 94 11.98 5.94 15.87
C PHE A 94 12.93 6.61 16.87
N PRO A 95 13.21 5.99 18.02
CA PRO A 95 13.87 6.67 19.15
C PRO A 95 15.34 7.02 18.88
N ARG A 96 15.96 6.43 17.84
CA ARG A 96 17.36 6.62 17.46
C ARG A 96 17.57 7.64 16.33
N LYS A 97 16.51 8.24 15.79
CA LYS A 97 16.63 9.28 14.77
C LYS A 97 17.21 10.56 15.40
N PRO A 98 17.88 11.41 14.60
CA PRO A 98 18.49 12.64 15.10
C PRO A 98 17.43 13.59 15.68
N GLN A 99 17.86 14.51 16.56
CA GLN A 99 16.94 15.44 17.23
C GLN A 99 16.13 16.29 16.23
N SER A 100 16.74 16.71 15.10
CA SER A 100 16.05 17.46 14.05
C SER A 100 14.84 16.72 13.44
N PHE A 101 14.92 15.38 13.35
CA PHE A 101 13.79 14.55 12.94
C PHE A 101 12.67 14.61 13.98
N HIS A 102 13.02 14.47 15.26
CA HIS A 102 12.05 14.56 16.36
C HIS A 102 11.39 15.94 16.42
N ASP A 103 12.17 17.02 16.29
CA ASP A 103 11.66 18.39 16.29
C ASP A 103 10.66 18.62 15.14
N THR A 104 10.99 18.12 13.95
CA THR A 104 10.10 18.18 12.78
C THR A 104 8.81 17.42 13.02
N CYS A 105 8.90 16.17 13.50
CA CYS A 105 7.72 15.37 13.85
C CYS A 105 6.86 16.04 14.93
N THR A 106 7.48 16.63 15.94
CA THR A 106 6.78 17.33 17.03
C THR A 106 6.08 18.59 16.56
N ALA A 107 6.73 19.40 15.73
CA ALA A 107 6.11 20.57 15.12
C ALA A 107 4.88 20.18 14.30
N PHE A 108 5.03 19.19 13.42
CA PHE A 108 3.92 18.64 12.63
C PHE A 108 2.80 18.10 13.52
N ALA A 109 3.12 17.27 14.50
CA ALA A 109 2.17 16.65 15.40
C ALA A 109 1.36 17.67 16.22
N ARG A 110 2.00 18.76 16.66
CA ARG A 110 1.33 19.86 17.38
C ARG A 110 0.37 20.63 16.48
N VAL A 111 0.78 20.95 15.25
CA VAL A 111 -0.11 21.57 14.27
C VAL A 111 -1.29 20.63 13.97
N ASN A 112 -1.03 19.35 13.73
CA ASN A 112 -2.08 18.35 13.49
C ASN A 112 -3.05 18.23 14.69
N ALA A 113 -2.54 18.19 15.91
CA ALA A 113 -3.35 18.18 17.13
C ALA A 113 -4.21 19.45 17.27
N ALA A 114 -3.62 20.63 17.02
CA ALA A 114 -4.35 21.90 17.06
C ALA A 114 -5.47 21.94 16.00
N THR A 115 -5.20 21.48 14.77
CA THR A 115 -6.21 21.36 13.71
C THR A 115 -7.35 20.42 14.12
N HIS A 116 -7.05 19.25 14.69
CA HIS A 116 -8.07 18.33 15.18
C HIS A 116 -8.90 18.96 16.32
N MET A 117 -8.27 19.68 17.25
CA MET A 117 -8.99 20.38 18.31
C MET A 117 -9.89 21.49 17.76
N ALA A 118 -9.43 22.24 16.77
CA ALA A 118 -10.23 23.25 16.09
C ALA A 118 -11.43 22.63 15.37
N LEU A 119 -11.24 21.52 14.64
CA LEU A 119 -12.33 20.79 13.99
C LEU A 119 -13.32 20.22 15.00
N LEU A 120 -12.83 19.68 16.12
CA LEU A 120 -13.69 19.20 17.21
C LEU A 120 -14.53 20.34 17.80
N ALA A 121 -13.94 21.52 17.99
CA ALA A 121 -14.63 22.68 18.54
C ALA A 121 -15.65 23.29 17.55
N LEU A 122 -15.32 23.34 16.26
CA LEU A 122 -16.14 24.00 15.24
C LEU A 122 -17.22 23.10 14.62
N ALA A 123 -16.91 21.81 14.43
CA ALA A 123 -17.76 20.85 13.72
C ALA A 123 -18.15 19.62 14.58
N GLY A 124 -17.65 19.53 15.80
CA GLY A 124 -17.98 18.47 16.74
C GLY A 124 -17.26 17.14 16.48
N PRO A 125 -17.50 16.12 17.32
CA PRO A 125 -16.79 14.84 17.26
C PRO A 125 -17.04 14.05 15.97
N LYS A 126 -18.17 14.32 15.29
CA LYS A 126 -18.50 13.71 14.00
C LYS A 126 -17.48 14.06 12.91
N ALA A 127 -16.87 15.25 12.95
CA ALA A 127 -15.84 15.64 12.01
C ALA A 127 -14.57 14.78 12.18
N ILE A 128 -14.15 14.52 13.41
CA ILE A 128 -12.99 13.66 13.70
C ILE A 128 -13.26 12.22 13.32
N LEU A 129 -14.45 11.70 13.63
CA LEU A 129 -14.87 10.38 13.20
C LEU A 129 -14.88 10.28 11.66
N TRP A 130 -15.41 11.28 10.97
CA TRP A 130 -15.40 11.32 9.51
C TRP A 130 -13.98 11.27 8.95
N LEU A 131 -13.05 12.08 9.49
CA LEU A 131 -11.65 12.09 9.04
C LEU A 131 -11.01 10.72 9.22
N PHE A 132 -11.24 10.07 10.36
CA PHE A 132 -10.74 8.73 10.63
C PHE A 132 -11.34 7.69 9.66
N LEU A 133 -12.65 7.74 9.42
CA LEU A 133 -13.31 6.83 8.49
C LEU A 133 -12.87 7.08 7.04
N ALA A 134 -12.57 8.32 6.65
CA ALA A 134 -12.04 8.65 5.34
C ALA A 134 -10.61 8.09 5.16
N GLU A 135 -9.74 8.27 6.18
CA GLU A 135 -8.38 7.73 6.20
C GLU A 135 -8.38 6.19 6.10
N VAL A 136 -9.21 5.52 6.90
CA VAL A 136 -9.35 4.06 6.87
C VAL A 136 -9.98 3.62 5.54
N GLY A 137 -11.06 4.26 5.11
CA GLY A 137 -11.79 3.93 3.91
C GLY A 137 -10.93 4.01 2.65
N TRP A 138 -9.96 4.92 2.61
CA TRP A 138 -9.01 5.04 1.50
C TRP A 138 -8.04 3.85 1.37
N GLN A 139 -7.86 3.07 2.44
CA GLN A 139 -6.86 1.99 2.51
C GLN A 139 -7.46 0.59 2.52
N LEU A 140 -8.75 0.50 2.83
CA LEU A 140 -9.50 -0.73 2.74
C LEU A 140 -10.04 -0.89 1.32
N PRO A 141 -10.06 -2.10 0.74
CA PRO A 141 -10.63 -2.34 -0.58
C PRO A 141 -12.17 -2.35 -0.56
N ILE A 142 -12.78 -1.43 0.19
CA ILE A 142 -14.24 -1.21 0.26
C ILE A 142 -14.74 -0.36 -0.91
N HIS A 143 -13.86 0.46 -1.49
CA HIS A 143 -14.15 1.31 -2.64
C HIS A 143 -13.33 0.84 -3.86
N PRO A 144 -13.87 0.84 -5.08
CA PRO A 144 -13.17 0.37 -6.28
C PRO A 144 -11.80 1.02 -6.53
N ALA A 145 -11.65 2.32 -6.20
CA ALA A 145 -10.37 3.02 -6.29
C ALA A 145 -9.35 2.55 -5.24
N CYS A 146 -9.80 2.15 -4.05
CA CYS A 146 -8.92 1.59 -3.02
C CYS A 146 -8.50 0.16 -3.37
N ALA A 147 -9.42 -0.63 -3.94
CA ALA A 147 -9.13 -1.96 -4.44
C ALA A 147 -8.01 -1.94 -5.49
N MET A 148 -8.02 -0.95 -6.39
CA MET A 148 -6.96 -0.70 -7.37
C MET A 148 -5.59 -0.54 -6.69
N PHE A 149 -5.45 0.36 -5.70
CA PHE A 149 -4.17 0.57 -5.01
C PHE A 149 -3.62 -0.69 -4.35
N VAL A 150 -4.51 -1.52 -3.80
CA VAL A 150 -4.13 -2.82 -3.22
C VAL A 150 -3.64 -3.79 -4.30
N SER A 151 -4.13 -3.68 -5.53
CA SER A 151 -3.97 -4.69 -6.57
C SER A 151 -3.00 -4.35 -7.69
N ASN A 152 -2.56 -3.11 -7.83
CA ASN A 152 -1.72 -2.66 -8.94
C ASN A 152 -0.27 -3.17 -8.92
N HIS A 153 0.24 -3.67 -7.79
CA HIS A 153 1.64 -4.10 -7.65
C HIS A 153 1.83 -5.62 -7.43
N PRO A 154 1.14 -6.52 -8.15
CA PRO A 154 1.36 -7.95 -7.97
C PRO A 154 2.71 -8.36 -8.58
N SER A 155 3.31 -9.43 -8.07
CA SER A 155 4.33 -10.18 -8.83
C SER A 155 3.58 -11.26 -9.60
N LEU A 156 3.41 -11.06 -10.91
CA LEU A 156 2.71 -12.00 -11.79
C LEU A 156 3.69 -12.63 -12.77
N ASP A 157 3.38 -13.84 -13.23
CA ASP A 157 4.11 -14.43 -14.35
C ASP A 157 3.76 -13.66 -15.62
N SER A 158 4.78 -13.12 -16.28
CA SER A 158 4.61 -12.44 -17.56
C SER A 158 4.28 -13.48 -18.64
N PRO A 159 3.29 -13.23 -19.51
CA PRO A 159 3.03 -14.10 -20.66
C PRO A 159 4.23 -14.30 -21.59
N GLU A 160 5.12 -13.30 -21.66
CA GLU A 160 6.35 -13.34 -22.47
C GLU A 160 7.54 -13.99 -21.73
N GLY A 161 7.31 -14.46 -20.50
CA GLY A 161 8.32 -15.01 -19.62
C GLY A 161 8.89 -13.98 -18.64
N GLY A 162 9.29 -14.46 -17.46
CA GLY A 162 9.75 -13.61 -16.36
C GLY A 162 8.60 -13.11 -15.48
N CYS A 163 8.87 -12.05 -14.71
CA CYS A 163 7.93 -11.52 -13.74
C CYS A 163 7.46 -10.11 -14.15
N GLN A 164 6.14 -9.92 -14.18
CA GLN A 164 5.48 -8.65 -14.37
C GLN A 164 5.30 -7.98 -12.99
N PRO A 165 5.95 -6.82 -12.73
CA PRO A 165 6.01 -6.20 -11.40
C PRO A 165 4.75 -5.45 -11.00
N THR A 166 3.88 -5.20 -11.97
CA THR A 166 2.73 -4.34 -11.80
C THR A 166 1.65 -4.71 -12.80
N ALA A 167 0.38 -4.42 -12.53
CA ALA A 167 -0.70 -4.71 -13.44
C ALA A 167 -1.64 -3.52 -13.54
N SER A 168 -2.02 -3.17 -14.77
CA SER A 168 -3.20 -2.35 -15.03
C SER A 168 -4.48 -3.13 -14.76
N ILE A 169 -5.59 -2.45 -14.52
CA ILE A 169 -6.90 -3.06 -14.31
C ILE A 169 -7.92 -2.39 -15.22
N TYR A 170 -8.27 -3.07 -16.31
CA TYR A 170 -9.27 -2.60 -17.27
C TYR A 170 -10.63 -3.19 -16.94
N VAL A 171 -11.56 -2.33 -16.50
CA VAL A 171 -12.94 -2.71 -16.20
C VAL A 171 -13.89 -2.09 -17.21
N SER A 172 -13.90 -0.76 -17.27
CA SER A 172 -14.82 0.04 -18.09
C SER A 172 -14.51 1.52 -17.94
N ASP A 173 -15.03 2.36 -18.84
CA ASP A 173 -14.82 3.81 -18.80
C ASP A 173 -15.24 4.46 -17.47
N TRP A 174 -16.30 3.97 -16.81
CA TRP A 174 -16.71 4.53 -15.51
C TRP A 174 -15.64 4.30 -14.44
N TYR A 175 -14.93 3.18 -14.50
CA TYR A 175 -13.88 2.83 -13.56
C TYR A 175 -12.61 3.62 -13.83
N ASP A 176 -12.29 3.82 -15.11
CA ASP A 176 -11.21 4.70 -15.56
C ASP A 176 -11.38 6.10 -14.98
N TRP A 177 -12.59 6.68 -15.11
CA TRP A 177 -12.90 7.98 -14.53
C TRP A 177 -12.89 7.98 -12.99
N LEU A 178 -13.43 6.93 -12.36
CA LEU A 178 -13.46 6.83 -10.89
C LEU A 178 -12.05 6.79 -10.29
N THR A 179 -11.12 6.16 -10.99
CA THR A 179 -9.71 6.06 -10.60
C THR A 179 -8.85 7.19 -11.16
N ALA A 180 -9.45 8.17 -11.83
CA ALA A 180 -8.72 9.24 -12.53
C ALA A 180 -7.60 8.69 -13.43
N PHE A 181 -7.86 7.56 -14.10
CA PHE A 181 -6.95 6.85 -15.00
C PHE A 181 -5.71 6.22 -14.33
N SER A 182 -5.63 6.18 -12.99
CA SER A 182 -4.53 5.46 -12.32
C SER A 182 -4.64 3.94 -12.41
N ASN A 183 -5.74 3.41 -12.95
CA ASN A 183 -5.89 1.99 -13.27
C ASN A 183 -5.09 1.56 -14.51
N PHE A 184 -4.65 2.51 -15.35
CA PHE A 184 -3.64 2.32 -16.42
C PHE A 184 -2.24 2.32 -15.79
N HIS A 185 -2.03 1.41 -14.84
CA HIS A 185 -0.90 1.47 -13.93
C HIS A 185 0.41 1.04 -14.61
N THR A 186 0.38 0.02 -15.47
CA THR A 186 1.53 -0.36 -16.30
C THR A 186 1.89 0.78 -17.26
N GLU A 187 0.92 1.38 -17.94
CA GLU A 187 1.13 2.52 -18.85
C GLU A 187 1.77 3.70 -18.12
N HIS A 188 1.30 4.00 -16.91
CA HIS A 188 1.86 5.06 -16.07
C HIS A 188 3.34 4.80 -15.73
N HIS A 189 3.73 3.54 -15.48
CA HIS A 189 5.11 3.18 -15.19
C HIS A 189 6.00 3.13 -16.43
N ASP A 190 5.46 2.72 -17.58
CA ASP A 190 6.20 2.70 -18.86
C ASP A 190 6.43 4.12 -19.39
N PHE A 191 5.46 5.02 -19.17
CA PHE A 191 5.46 6.39 -19.69
C PHE A 191 5.20 7.41 -18.57
N PRO A 192 6.14 7.59 -17.62
CA PRO A 192 5.94 8.44 -16.43
C PRO A 192 5.77 9.94 -16.77
N ASP A 193 6.20 10.37 -17.96
CA ASP A 193 6.08 11.74 -18.43
C ASP A 193 4.72 12.03 -19.10
N VAL A 194 3.91 10.99 -19.38
CA VAL A 194 2.57 11.15 -19.96
C VAL A 194 1.58 11.55 -18.85
N PRO A 195 0.86 12.67 -18.98
CA PRO A 195 -0.17 13.05 -18.01
C PRO A 195 -1.23 11.95 -17.85
N MET A 196 -1.71 11.73 -16.62
CA MET A 196 -2.69 10.66 -16.32
C MET A 196 -3.93 10.70 -17.24
N TRP A 197 -4.42 11.89 -17.57
CA TRP A 197 -5.58 12.11 -18.43
C TRP A 197 -5.40 11.60 -19.87
N ASN A 198 -4.15 11.42 -20.31
CA ASN A 198 -3.79 10.95 -21.65
C ASN A 198 -3.45 9.45 -21.67
N LEU A 199 -3.46 8.76 -20.51
CA LEU A 199 -3.11 7.33 -20.45
C LEU A 199 -4.10 6.46 -21.22
N ARG A 200 -5.37 6.89 -21.35
CA ARG A 200 -6.35 6.17 -22.18
C ARG A 200 -5.97 6.21 -23.66
N GLU A 201 -5.57 7.38 -24.16
CA GLU A 201 -5.11 7.55 -25.54
C GLU A 201 -3.84 6.75 -25.79
N LEU A 202 -2.87 6.82 -24.88
CA LEU A 202 -1.64 6.02 -24.93
C LEU A 202 -1.95 4.51 -25.01
N ARG A 203 -2.82 4.01 -24.14
CA ARG A 203 -3.26 2.61 -24.12
C ARG A 203 -3.93 2.21 -25.43
N ASP A 204 -4.73 3.08 -26.02
CA ASP A 204 -5.41 2.82 -27.29
C ASP A 204 -4.42 2.84 -28.48
N GLU A 205 -3.44 3.74 -28.50
CA GLU A 205 -2.39 3.81 -29.54
C GLU A 205 -1.37 2.67 -29.44
N ALA A 206 -1.05 2.23 -28.22
CA ALA A 206 -0.13 1.14 -27.92
C ALA A 206 -0.86 -0.17 -27.60
N ALA A 207 -2.10 -0.34 -28.06
CA ALA A 207 -2.97 -1.46 -27.71
C ALA A 207 -2.32 -2.86 -27.82
N PRO A 208 -1.46 -3.17 -28.83
CA PRO A 208 -0.77 -4.45 -28.89
C PRO A 208 0.14 -4.76 -27.70
N PHE A 209 0.73 -3.74 -27.05
CA PHE A 209 1.60 -3.89 -25.89
C PHE A 209 0.82 -4.04 -24.58
N TYR A 210 -0.44 -3.59 -24.57
CA TYR A 210 -1.34 -3.63 -23.42
C TYR A 210 -2.50 -4.62 -23.60
N ALA A 211 -2.33 -5.59 -24.51
CA ALA A 211 -3.29 -6.65 -24.78
C ALA A 211 -3.27 -7.73 -23.68
N ASP A 212 -4.31 -8.57 -23.65
CA ASP A 212 -4.49 -9.60 -22.60
C ASP A 212 -3.39 -10.67 -22.66
N GLU A 213 -2.90 -10.93 -23.87
CA GLU A 213 -1.81 -11.84 -24.13
C GLU A 213 -0.46 -11.27 -23.67
N THR A 214 -0.39 -9.97 -23.38
CA THR A 214 0.85 -9.26 -23.03
C THR A 214 0.91 -8.88 -21.56
N ILE A 215 -0.25 -8.62 -20.92
CA ILE A 215 -0.34 -8.20 -19.51
C ILE A 215 -1.22 -9.13 -18.70
N ALA A 216 -0.59 -9.85 -17.78
CA ALA A 216 -1.28 -10.77 -16.88
C ALA A 216 -2.24 -10.04 -15.94
N GLY A 217 -3.48 -10.56 -15.86
CA GLY A 217 -4.49 -10.12 -14.90
C GLY A 217 -5.16 -8.77 -15.21
N ALA A 218 -4.90 -8.17 -16.37
CA ALA A 218 -5.40 -6.83 -16.66
C ALA A 218 -6.93 -6.74 -16.78
N ARG A 219 -7.61 -7.79 -17.25
CA ARG A 219 -9.06 -7.81 -17.49
C ARG A 219 -9.85 -8.78 -16.63
N GLU A 220 -9.25 -9.30 -15.56
CA GLU A 220 -9.95 -10.25 -14.68
C GLU A 220 -11.09 -9.59 -13.87
N GLY A 221 -11.09 -8.27 -13.78
CA GLY A 221 -12.08 -7.49 -13.04
C GLY A 221 -11.78 -7.41 -11.53
N ILE A 222 -12.40 -6.46 -10.85
CA ILE A 222 -12.02 -6.06 -9.48
C ILE A 222 -12.09 -7.22 -8.48
N LEU A 223 -13.16 -8.02 -8.49
CA LEU A 223 -13.36 -9.07 -7.50
C LEU A 223 -12.39 -10.25 -7.70
N PRO A 224 -12.19 -10.79 -8.92
CA PRO A 224 -11.13 -11.75 -9.18
C PRO A 224 -9.74 -11.24 -8.81
N THR A 225 -9.46 -9.96 -9.07
CA THR A 225 -8.22 -9.32 -8.64
C THR A 225 -8.04 -9.32 -7.13
N LEU A 226 -9.04 -8.87 -6.38
CA LEU A 226 -8.98 -8.91 -4.91
C LEU A 226 -8.81 -10.35 -4.41
N ARG A 227 -9.57 -11.30 -4.97
CA ARG A 227 -9.44 -12.71 -4.59
C ARG A 227 -8.01 -13.20 -4.80
N ARG A 228 -7.38 -12.89 -5.94
CA ARG A 228 -5.99 -13.25 -6.23
C ARG A 228 -5.03 -12.59 -5.23
N CYS A 229 -5.15 -11.29 -5.01
CA CYS A 229 -4.31 -10.54 -4.06
C CYS A 229 -4.39 -11.04 -2.62
N PHE A 230 -5.54 -11.61 -2.22
CA PHE A 230 -5.76 -12.13 -0.87
C PHE A 230 -5.65 -13.67 -0.77
N SER A 231 -5.39 -14.39 -1.86
CA SER A 231 -5.26 -15.86 -1.83
C SER A 231 -3.84 -16.35 -1.55
N GLY A 232 -2.82 -15.60 -1.99
CA GLY A 232 -1.40 -15.94 -1.75
C GLY A 232 -0.59 -14.74 -1.27
N ARG A 233 0.49 -14.98 -0.53
CA ARG A 233 1.45 -13.91 -0.22
C ARG A 233 2.19 -13.57 -1.51
N GLN A 234 2.09 -12.32 -1.95
CA GLN A 234 2.82 -11.84 -3.12
C GLN A 234 4.04 -11.02 -2.69
N PHE A 235 5.12 -11.14 -3.44
CA PHE A 235 6.25 -10.21 -3.33
C PHE A 235 5.89 -8.88 -4.00
N TYR A 236 6.49 -7.80 -3.51
CA TYR A 236 6.34 -6.50 -4.11
C TYR A 236 7.10 -6.43 -5.42
N ALA A 237 6.44 -6.08 -6.53
CA ALA A 237 7.09 -5.67 -7.77
C ALA A 237 8.27 -6.56 -8.21
N CYS A 238 8.10 -7.88 -8.16
CA CYS A 238 9.13 -8.86 -8.50
C CYS A 238 10.43 -8.71 -7.67
N SER A 239 10.35 -8.14 -6.47
CA SER A 239 11.50 -7.88 -5.58
C SER A 239 12.25 -9.15 -5.18
N ILE A 240 11.62 -10.30 -5.38
CA ILE A 240 12.29 -11.60 -5.42
C ILE A 240 11.98 -12.16 -6.80
N THR A 241 12.88 -11.97 -7.75
CA THR A 241 12.91 -12.77 -8.97
C THR A 241 12.95 -14.23 -8.56
N ALA A 242 12.14 -15.08 -9.20
CA ALA A 242 12.23 -16.54 -9.11
C ALA A 242 13.69 -17.03 -9.07
N VAL A 243 14.24 -17.19 -7.86
CA VAL A 243 15.49 -17.89 -7.53
C VAL A 243 15.36 -18.32 -6.06
N ASP A 244 14.45 -19.26 -5.84
CA ASP A 244 14.68 -20.36 -4.89
C ASP A 244 14.13 -21.67 -5.50
N ASP A 245 14.37 -21.85 -6.80
CA ASP A 245 14.26 -23.15 -7.49
C ASP A 245 15.34 -24.15 -7.01
N ASN A 246 15.85 -24.03 -5.78
CA ASN A 246 16.83 -24.96 -5.22
C ASN A 246 16.66 -25.32 -3.75
N THR A 247 15.49 -25.11 -3.16
CA THR A 247 15.12 -25.80 -1.91
C THR A 247 13.86 -26.63 -2.11
N GLY A 248 14.00 -27.70 -2.91
CA GLY A 248 13.17 -28.88 -2.71
C GLY A 248 13.43 -29.49 -1.31
N PRO A 249 12.51 -30.33 -0.80
CA PRO A 249 12.73 -31.10 0.42
C PRO A 249 13.97 -32.00 0.32
#